data_AF-A0A948ASP3-F1
#
_entry.id   AF-A0A948ASP3-F1
#
_cell.length_a   1.000
_cell.length_b   1.000
_cell.length_c   1.000
_cell.angle_alpha   90.00
_cell.angle_beta   90.00
_cell.angle_gamma   90.00
#
_symmetry.space_group_name_H-M   'P 1'
#
loop_
_entity.id
_entity.type
_entity.pdbx_description
1 polymer ?
#
loop_
_entity_poly.entity_id
_entity_poly.type
_entity_poly.pdbx_seq_one_letter_code
_entity_poly.pdbx_strand_id
1 'polypeptide(L)'
;MAKKTTTKEIQENLAATMRDWQKIEDASVTSTGRIIEKTDNALIRMVMEIIQTDSKLHYRVQELIASTLEKKPVSLTPDELGEVWDGIRKHIKMEKDMVEYVRETLEQIKGRKMLVQEYLLNYLKADEVKHDYLLATLEQVKKGMYPYG
;
A
#
# COMPACT_ATOMS: atom_id res chain seq x y z
N MET A 1 -33.44 12.25 22.19
CA MET A 1 -32.47 12.84 21.25
C MET A 1 -31.23 11.96 21.26
N ALA A 2 -30.77 11.47 20.10
CA ALA A 2 -29.54 10.67 20.06
C ALA A 2 -28.33 11.55 20.41
N LYS A 3 -27.49 11.11 21.34
CA LYS A 3 -26.25 11.81 21.72
C LYS A 3 -25.35 11.86 20.48
N LYS A 4 -25.05 13.07 19.99
CA LYS A 4 -24.20 13.28 18.82
C LYS A 4 -22.75 13.01 19.22
N THR A 5 -22.10 12.05 18.57
CA THR A 5 -20.70 11.70 18.83
C THR A 5 -19.79 12.90 18.58
N THR A 6 -18.90 13.17 19.53
CA THR A 6 -17.94 14.28 19.44
C THR A 6 -16.76 13.91 18.53
N THR A 7 -16.06 14.91 17.97
CA THR A 7 -14.83 14.68 17.18
C THR A 7 -13.79 13.90 17.98
N LYS A 8 -13.67 14.17 19.28
CA LYS A 8 -12.77 13.46 20.18
C LYS A 8 -13.13 11.97 20.29
N GLU A 9 -14.40 11.66 20.53
CA GLU A 9 -14.87 10.26 20.58
C GLU A 9 -14.63 9.54 19.23
N ILE A 10 -14.75 10.23 18.09
CA ILE A 10 -14.43 9.66 16.77
C ILE A 10 -12.94 9.36 16.64
N GLN A 11 -12.06 10.28 17.04
CA GLN A 11 -10.61 10.09 16.99
C GLN A 11 -10.14 8.95 17.89
N GLU A 12 -10.69 8.86 19.11
CA GLU A 12 -10.41 7.77 20.04
C GLU A 12 -10.83 6.41 19.47
N ASN A 13 -12.03 6.33 18.89
CA ASN A 13 -12.52 5.11 18.23
C ASN A 13 -11.68 4.72 17.01
N LEU A 14 -11.24 5.70 16.21
CA LEU A 14 -10.38 5.45 15.06
C LEU A 14 -9.01 4.90 15.49
N ALA A 15 -8.37 5.52 16.49
CA ALA A 15 -7.12 5.03 17.04
C ALA A 15 -7.27 3.60 17.58
N ALA A 16 -8.30 3.34 18.39
CA ALA A 16 -8.58 2.00 18.92
C ALA A 16 -8.79 0.96 17.80
N THR A 17 -9.51 1.32 16.74
CA THR A 17 -9.73 0.44 15.57
C THR A 17 -8.41 0.10 14.88
N MET A 18 -7.50 1.07 14.70
CA MET A 18 -6.18 0.80 14.12
C MET A 18 -5.36 -0.14 15.01
N ARG A 19 -5.40 0.03 16.33
CA ARG A 19 -4.72 -0.86 17.29
C ARG A 19 -5.26 -2.29 17.27
N ASP A 20 -6.57 -2.46 17.11
CA ASP A 20 -7.18 -3.78 16.99
C ASP A 20 -6.88 -4.43 15.64
N TRP A 21 -6.88 -3.65 14.55
CA TRP A 21 -6.49 -4.14 13.23
C TRP A 21 -5.01 -4.58 13.19
N GLN A 22 -4.11 -3.85 13.86
CA GLN A 22 -2.71 -4.27 13.99
C GLN A 22 -2.55 -5.69 14.56
N LYS A 23 -3.39 -6.10 15.52
CA LYS A 23 -3.38 -7.48 16.07
C LYS A 23 -3.76 -8.51 15.00
N ILE A 24 -4.64 -8.15 14.07
CA ILE A 24 -5.04 -9.00 12.93
C ILE A 24 -3.88 -9.08 11.92
N GLU A 25 -3.17 -7.98 11.66
CA GLU A 25 -1.98 -8.00 10.80
C GLU A 25 -0.87 -8.89 11.38
N ASP A 26 -0.61 -8.83 12.69
CA ASP A 26 0.36 -9.72 13.36
C ASP A 26 -0.05 -11.20 13.26
N ALA A 27 -1.35 -11.48 13.41
CA ALA A 27 -1.89 -12.82 13.22
C ALA A 27 -1.74 -13.29 11.77
N SER A 28 -1.93 -12.40 10.79
CA SER A 28 -1.71 -12.66 9.36
C SER A 28 -0.24 -12.99 9.08
N VAL A 29 0.71 -12.23 9.63
CA VAL A 29 2.15 -12.50 9.51
C VAL A 29 2.51 -13.87 10.10
N THR A 30 1.97 -14.19 11.27
CA THR A 30 2.20 -15.51 11.90
C THR A 30 1.59 -16.64 11.06
N SER A 31 0.37 -16.45 10.56
CA SER A 31 -0.34 -17.44 9.75
C SER A 31 0.38 -17.74 8.44
N THR A 32 0.79 -16.71 7.70
CA THR A 32 1.57 -16.85 6.47
C THR A 32 2.90 -17.54 6.72
N GLY A 33 3.60 -17.20 7.82
CA GLY A 33 4.85 -17.87 8.22
C GLY A 33 4.67 -19.38 8.39
N ARG A 34 3.61 -19.81 9.07
CA ARG A 34 3.29 -21.25 9.25
C ARG A 34 3.00 -21.97 7.93
N ILE A 35 2.44 -21.28 6.94
CA ILE A 35 2.18 -21.87 5.62
C ILE A 35 3.49 -21.99 4.85
N ILE A 36 4.34 -20.97 4.89
CA ILE A 36 5.68 -20.95 4.27
C ILE A 36 6.54 -22.10 4.80
N GLU A 37 6.50 -22.38 6.10
CA GLU A 37 7.24 -23.50 6.71
C GLU A 37 6.77 -24.88 6.25
N LYS A 38 5.52 -25.01 5.79
CA LYS A 38 4.90 -26.30 5.43
C LYS A 38 4.98 -26.64 3.94
N THR A 39 5.49 -25.72 3.11
CA THR A 39 5.45 -25.88 1.66
C THR A 39 6.83 -25.70 1.02
N ASP A 40 7.16 -26.63 0.13
CA ASP A 40 8.30 -26.50 -0.79
C ASP A 40 7.88 -25.93 -2.16
N ASN A 41 6.57 -25.71 -2.38
CA ASN A 41 6.07 -25.18 -3.63
C ASN A 41 6.40 -23.67 -3.75
N ALA A 42 7.24 -23.33 -4.73
CA ALA A 42 7.72 -21.96 -4.94
C ALA A 42 6.61 -20.93 -5.17
N LEU A 43 5.52 -21.31 -5.87
CA LEU A 43 4.40 -20.39 -6.12
C LEU A 43 3.63 -20.08 -4.83
N ILE A 44 3.30 -21.11 -4.04
CA ILE A 44 2.61 -20.91 -2.76
C ILE A 44 3.48 -20.08 -1.81
N ARG A 45 4.78 -20.38 -1.73
CA ARG A 45 5.74 -19.63 -0.93
C ARG A 45 5.76 -18.15 -1.33
N MET A 46 5.92 -17.84 -2.61
CA MET A 46 5.94 -16.47 -3.13
C MET A 46 4.67 -15.69 -2.76
N VAL A 47 3.49 -16.29 -2.95
CA VAL A 47 2.21 -15.63 -2.61
C VAL A 47 2.11 -15.37 -1.10
N MET A 48 2.56 -16.30 -0.26
CA MET A 48 2.55 -16.08 1.19
C MET A 48 3.55 -15.01 1.62
N GLU A 49 4.72 -14.93 0.98
CA GLU A 49 5.73 -13.90 1.24
C GLU A 49 5.24 -12.50 0.85
N ILE A 50 4.54 -12.38 -0.27
CA ILE A 50 3.85 -11.15 -0.70
C ILE A 50 2.87 -10.70 0.39
N ILE A 51 1.92 -11.57 0.75
CA ILE A 51 0.87 -11.23 1.73
C ILE A 51 1.49 -10.91 3.09
N GLN A 52 2.52 -11.65 3.51
CA GLN A 52 3.21 -11.39 4.77
C GLN A 52 3.86 -10.01 4.78
N THR A 53 4.48 -9.61 3.66
CA THR A 53 5.14 -8.32 3.51
C THR A 53 4.11 -7.19 3.53
N ASP A 54 2.98 -7.37 2.83
CA ASP A 54 1.88 -6.41 2.83
C ASP A 54 1.31 -6.24 4.25
N SER A 55 1.07 -7.32 4.99
CA SER A 55 0.59 -7.21 6.38
C SER A 55 1.55 -6.44 7.29
N LYS A 56 2.87 -6.62 7.14
CA LYS A 56 3.88 -5.83 7.88
C LYS A 56 3.81 -4.35 7.50
N LEU A 57 3.58 -4.04 6.22
CA LEU A 57 3.44 -2.65 5.78
C LEU A 57 2.12 -2.03 6.27
N HIS A 58 1.00 -2.75 6.19
CA HIS A 58 -0.30 -2.32 6.71
C HIS A 58 -0.24 -2.00 8.20
N TYR A 59 0.42 -2.85 9.00
CA TYR A 59 0.67 -2.58 10.42
C TYR A 59 1.32 -1.21 10.63
N ARG A 60 2.33 -0.85 9.80
CA ARG A 60 3.02 0.44 9.89
C ARG A 60 2.16 1.61 9.44
N VAL A 61 1.30 1.41 8.44
CA VAL A 61 0.32 2.43 8.02
C VAL A 61 -0.69 2.69 9.15
N GLN A 62 -1.21 1.63 9.77
CA GLN A 62 -2.11 1.71 10.92
C GLN A 62 -1.42 2.39 12.12
N GLU A 63 -0.15 2.08 12.38
CA GLU A 63 0.66 2.75 13.41
C GLU A 63 0.73 4.24 13.15
N LEU A 64 1.04 4.64 11.91
CA LEU A 64 1.16 6.04 11.55
C LEU A 64 -0.16 6.76 11.81
N ILE A 65 -1.29 6.21 11.35
CA ILE A 65 -2.63 6.76 11.58
C ILE A 65 -2.90 6.92 13.08
N ALA A 66 -2.75 5.86 13.88
CA ALA A 66 -2.99 5.92 15.33
C ALA A 66 -2.10 6.96 16.01
N SER A 67 -0.81 6.99 15.66
CA SER A 67 0.17 7.91 16.25
C SER A 67 -0.13 9.37 15.94
N THR A 68 -0.73 9.68 14.77
CA THR A 68 -1.14 11.05 14.42
C THR A 68 -2.24 11.59 15.33
N LEU A 69 -3.04 10.70 15.92
CA LEU A 69 -4.16 11.02 16.81
C LEU A 69 -3.76 10.98 18.29
N GLU A 70 -2.93 10.01 18.66
CA GLU A 70 -2.52 9.77 20.05
C GLU A 70 -1.32 10.63 20.49
N LYS A 71 -0.43 10.98 19.55
CA LYS A 71 0.86 11.63 19.86
C LYS A 71 0.94 12.99 19.20
N LYS A 72 1.43 13.05 17.96
CA LYS A 72 1.69 14.28 17.23
C LYS A 72 1.12 14.17 15.82
N PRO A 73 0.37 15.17 15.34
CA PRO A 73 -0.04 15.22 13.95
C PRO A 73 1.16 15.12 13.01
N VAL A 74 0.99 14.40 11.90
CA VAL A 74 1.95 14.46 10.80
C VAL A 74 1.83 15.83 10.13
N SER A 75 2.95 16.52 9.99
CA SER A 75 3.08 17.71 9.16
C SER A 75 3.93 17.37 7.95
N LEU A 76 3.49 17.82 6.78
CA LEU A 76 4.29 17.85 5.57
C LEU A 76 4.36 19.32 5.18
N THR A 77 5.56 19.85 4.95
CA THR A 77 5.75 21.21 4.45
C THR A 77 5.98 21.20 2.94
N PRO A 78 5.69 22.32 2.24
CA PRO A 78 5.97 22.41 0.81
C PRO A 78 7.45 22.21 0.48
N ASP A 79 8.37 22.64 1.36
CA ASP A 79 9.81 22.49 1.18
C ASP A 79 10.24 21.02 1.29
N GLU A 80 9.82 20.31 2.35
CA GLU A 80 10.09 18.87 2.53
C GLU A 80 9.59 18.05 1.32
N LEU A 81 8.40 18.39 0.80
CA LEU A 81 7.86 17.72 -0.38
C LEU A 81 8.60 18.13 -1.66
N GLY A 82 9.02 19.38 -1.76
CA GLY A 82 9.80 19.92 -2.87
C GLY A 82 11.16 19.23 -3.04
N GLU A 83 11.86 18.97 -1.93
CA GLU A 83 13.17 18.31 -1.91
C GLU A 83 13.16 16.91 -2.54
N VAL A 84 12.06 16.17 -2.38
CA VAL A 84 11.92 14.79 -2.90
C VAL A 84 11.11 14.70 -4.19
N TRP A 85 10.48 15.80 -4.62
CA TRP A 85 9.49 15.78 -5.71
C TRP A 85 10.06 15.28 -7.04
N ASP A 86 11.30 15.65 -7.35
CA ASP A 86 11.96 15.20 -8.58
C ASP A 86 12.23 13.70 -8.58
N GLY A 87 12.52 13.12 -7.42
CA GLY A 87 12.62 11.67 -7.23
C GLY A 87 11.29 10.99 -7.47
N ILE A 88 10.21 11.51 -6.86
CA ILE A 88 8.84 11.00 -7.03
C ILE A 88 8.41 11.04 -8.50
N ARG A 89 8.64 12.16 -9.21
CA ARG A 89 8.30 12.28 -10.63
C ARG A 89 9.04 11.28 -11.50
N LYS A 90 10.33 11.04 -11.23
CA LYS A 90 11.11 10.01 -11.94
C LYS A 90 10.53 8.63 -11.67
N HIS A 91 10.14 8.34 -10.44
CA HIS A 91 9.53 7.06 -10.07
C HIS A 91 8.19 6.83 -10.79
N ILE A 92 7.29 7.83 -10.83
CA ILE A 92 6.02 7.76 -11.59
C ILE A 92 6.26 7.39 -13.07
N LYS A 93 7.35 7.88 -13.68
CA LYS A 93 7.68 7.49 -15.06
C LYS A 93 8.09 6.02 -15.13
N MET A 94 8.91 5.55 -14.20
CA MET A 94 9.32 4.15 -14.13
C MET A 94 8.11 3.20 -13.95
N GLU A 95 7.15 3.58 -13.10
CA GLU A 95 5.89 2.83 -12.89
C GLU A 95 5.12 2.64 -14.21
N LYS A 96 5.04 3.67 -15.05
CA LYS A 96 4.37 3.59 -16.35
C LYS A 96 5.07 2.63 -17.31
N ASP A 97 6.40 2.69 -17.35
CA ASP A 97 7.19 1.76 -18.16
C ASP A 97 6.97 0.31 -17.69
N MET A 98 6.90 0.06 -16.37
CA MET A 98 6.62 -1.27 -15.80
C MET A 98 5.22 -1.78 -16.17
N VAL A 99 4.19 -0.93 -16.11
CA VAL A 99 2.82 -1.28 -16.54
C VAL A 99 2.79 -1.66 -18.03
N GLU A 100 3.52 -0.93 -18.87
CA GLU A 100 3.62 -1.23 -20.31
C GLU A 100 4.29 -2.58 -20.54
N TYR A 101 5.43 -2.87 -19.90
CA TYR A 101 6.10 -4.16 -20.00
C TYR A 101 5.20 -5.32 -19.60
N VAL A 102 4.47 -5.19 -18.49
CA VAL A 102 3.56 -6.25 -18.04
C VAL A 102 2.40 -6.44 -19.02
N ARG A 103 1.84 -5.36 -19.57
CA ARG A 103 0.75 -5.42 -20.56
C ARG A 103 1.19 -6.11 -21.84
N GLU A 104 2.34 -5.74 -22.38
CA GLU A 104 2.90 -6.34 -23.59
C GLU A 104 3.21 -7.83 -23.38
N THR A 105 3.79 -8.17 -22.23
CA THR A 105 4.09 -9.56 -21.88
C THR A 105 2.83 -10.40 -21.75
N LEU A 106 1.78 -9.88 -21.11
CA LEU A 106 0.48 -10.55 -21.01
C LEU A 106 -0.15 -10.84 -22.37
N GLU A 107 -0.09 -9.90 -23.32
CA GLU A 107 -0.63 -10.12 -24.67
C GLU A 107 0.20 -11.17 -25.43
N GLN A 108 1.52 -11.20 -25.25
CA GLN A 108 2.38 -12.21 -25.89
C GLN A 108 2.08 -13.64 -25.41
N ILE A 109 1.72 -13.83 -24.14
CA ILE A 109 1.46 -15.14 -23.56
C ILE A 109 0.00 -15.57 -23.64
N LYS A 110 -0.88 -14.70 -24.13
CA LYS A 110 -2.33 -14.95 -24.25
C LYS A 110 -2.61 -16.22 -25.05
N GLY A 111 -3.43 -17.10 -24.47
CA GLY A 111 -3.78 -18.39 -25.07
C GLY A 111 -2.68 -19.46 -25.03
N ARG A 112 -1.50 -19.17 -24.45
CA ARG A 112 -0.36 -20.11 -24.40
C ARG A 112 -0.36 -21.07 -23.20
N LYS A 113 -1.45 -21.12 -22.41
CA LYS A 113 -1.60 -21.97 -21.20
C LYS A 113 -0.50 -21.76 -20.14
N MET A 114 0.10 -20.57 -20.08
CA MET A 114 1.16 -20.20 -19.13
C MET A 114 0.58 -19.67 -17.80
N LEU A 115 -0.22 -20.50 -17.12
CA LEU A 115 -1.09 -20.06 -16.02
C LEU A 115 -0.35 -19.41 -14.84
N VAL A 116 0.81 -19.95 -14.45
CA VAL A 116 1.60 -19.42 -13.33
C VAL A 116 2.18 -18.06 -13.66
N GLN A 117 2.73 -17.91 -14.86
CA GLN A 117 3.31 -16.64 -15.34
C GLN A 117 2.22 -15.60 -15.51
N GLU A 118 1.07 -15.96 -16.11
CA GLU A 118 -0.08 -15.07 -16.25
C GLU A 118 -0.60 -14.61 -14.88
N TYR A 119 -0.68 -15.51 -13.90
CA TYR A 119 -1.07 -15.16 -12.53
C TYR A 119 -0.10 -14.13 -11.90
N LEU A 120 1.21 -14.38 -11.96
CA LEU A 120 2.21 -13.48 -11.36
C LEU A 120 2.32 -12.14 -12.11
N LEU A 121 2.18 -12.13 -13.44
CA LEU A 121 2.14 -10.90 -14.23
C LEU A 121 0.91 -10.06 -13.89
N ASN A 122 -0.26 -10.68 -13.69
CA ASN A 122 -1.44 -9.94 -13.23
C ASN A 122 -1.28 -9.38 -11.82
N TYR A 123 -0.59 -10.08 -10.93
CA TYR A 123 -0.22 -9.53 -9.61
C TYR A 123 0.66 -8.28 -9.75
N LEU A 124 1.76 -8.36 -10.52
CA LEU A 124 2.66 -7.22 -10.75
C LEU A 124 1.90 -6.03 -11.33
N LYS A 125 1.06 -6.26 -12.34
CA LYS A 125 0.21 -5.21 -12.93
C LYS A 125 -0.66 -4.52 -11.88
N ALA A 126 -1.29 -5.28 -10.99
CA ALA A 126 -2.15 -4.72 -9.96
C ALA A 126 -1.36 -3.86 -8.98
N ASP A 127 -0.13 -4.26 -8.67
CA ASP A 127 0.76 -3.53 -7.77
C ASP A 127 1.20 -2.18 -8.38
N GLU A 128 1.63 -2.17 -9.64
CA GLU A 128 2.06 -0.91 -10.27
C GLU A 128 0.89 0.06 -10.49
N VAL A 129 -0.33 -0.45 -10.75
CA VAL A 129 -1.54 0.39 -10.80
C VAL A 129 -1.84 1.00 -9.42
N LYS A 130 -1.62 0.24 -8.34
CA LYS A 130 -1.73 0.76 -6.97
C LYS A 130 -0.67 1.84 -6.71
N HIS A 131 0.58 1.65 -7.15
CA HIS A 131 1.65 2.63 -7.01
C HIS A 131 1.35 3.94 -7.75
N ASP A 132 0.94 3.86 -9.02
CA ASP A 132 0.55 5.05 -9.80
C ASP A 132 -0.57 5.84 -9.09
N TYR A 133 -1.58 5.15 -8.54
CA TYR A 133 -2.65 5.78 -7.78
C TYR A 133 -2.15 6.48 -6.50
N LEU A 134 -1.28 5.83 -5.72
CA LEU A 134 -0.72 6.41 -4.49
C LEU A 134 0.10 7.67 -4.78
N LEU A 135 0.95 7.64 -5.81
CA LEU A 135 1.80 8.77 -6.18
C LEU A 135 1.00 9.92 -6.80
N ALA A 136 -0.02 9.62 -7.60
CA ALA A 136 -0.94 10.63 -8.12
C ALA A 136 -1.73 11.32 -6.99
N THR A 137 -2.13 10.57 -5.96
CA THR A 137 -2.80 11.14 -4.77
C THR A 137 -1.84 12.03 -3.97
N LEU A 138 -0.57 11.63 -3.84
CA LEU A 138 0.45 12.48 -3.22
C LEU A 138 0.71 13.77 -4.00
N GLU A 139 0.60 13.73 -5.34
CA GLU A 139 0.64 14.95 -6.17
C GLU A 139 -0.51 15.91 -5.87
N GLN A 140 -1.71 15.38 -5.62
CA GLN A 140 -2.86 16.21 -5.26
C GLN A 140 -2.66 16.89 -3.91
N VAL A 141 -2.09 16.16 -2.93
CA VAL A 141 -1.70 16.74 -1.64
C VAL A 141 -0.73 17.91 -1.86
N LYS A 142 0.29 17.73 -2.71
CA LYS A 142 1.21 18.83 -3.06
C LYS A 142 0.48 20.05 -3.60
N LYS A 143 -0.40 19.86 -4.59
CA LYS A 143 -1.14 20.96 -5.24
C LYS A 143 -2.00 21.74 -4.23
N GLY A 144 -2.65 21.03 -3.30
CA GLY A 144 -3.45 21.63 -2.25
C GLY A 144 -2.66 22.39 -1.17
N MET A 145 -1.35 22.15 -1.07
CA MET A 145 -0.48 22.82 -0.08
C MET A 145 0.04 24.19 -0.52
N TYR A 146 -0.07 24.54 -1.81
CA TYR A 146 0.32 25.85 -2.32
C TYR A 146 -0.93 26.73 -2.55
N PRO A 147 -1.01 27.94 -1.96
CA PRO A 147 -2.20 28.82 -2.06
C PRO A 147 -2.43 29.46 -3.44
N TYR A 148 -1.62 29.13 -4.45
CA TYR A 148 -1.74 29.64 -5.82
C TYR A 148 -1.75 28.52 -6.88
N GLY A 149 -2.21 27.32 -6.51
CA GLY A 149 -2.52 26.25 -7.47
C GLY A 149 -3.73 26.56 -8.33
#